data_AF-R5CC99-F1
#
_entry.id   AF-R5CC99-F1
#
_cell.length_a   1.000
_cell.length_b   1.000
_cell.length_c   1.000
_cell.angle_alpha   90.00
_cell.angle_beta   90.00
_cell.angle_gamma   90.00
#
_symmetry.space_group_name_H-M   'P 1'
#
loop_
_entity.id
_entity.type
_entity.pdbx_description
1 polymer ?
#
loop_
_entity_poly.entity_id
_entity_poly.type
_entity_poly.pdbx_seq_one_letter_code
_entity_poly.pdbx_strand_id
1 'polypeptide(L)'
;MAVRLDSPDAFIMVYTRMVEENTYPSGLAGSLHLAVSRDGRTYRALNRNYGVLFVRGMVRADNTICPLRAETPRVLRLKNGKYLIAAKMTGENGEPVPEGAPGWAFWETADWVRFHEISMEPGISILSGMTEREKRSLLSATNHLHAADIAVIRVRSCEADFAERYWNPLHSVAVRIPDKIRAEELPFTQATVIYSDGSTDRKPVDWHTERIPHKPGEYSVGGTIIQRHYPFPLAKGYGDPVLFFWEGHWYVISTNDNLDDVGLYIRKADSPAALFAPETREHLILGLDEARGFLQSFWAPEFHVIGGQPYLLFAVSGTPWKVNCYLMRLKKHGCPADPNGWEEPVPAVLRDGRLLAWKEGAISLDMTYIEDGGRAYLVWSYREHMGTPQDTGSMLYIAETDSEHPWRLISDPVLLSRPLYGWENVNGTINNEGPNAFVHDSRIYLCYSGGDAIGYTYAVGLLSIPCGENLLDTSKWEKRCTPVMNFTTIPGEYGPGHNSFFVDEDGHLMTAYHAEDSYEHHLRCDGIRRVHFDIHGEPVFNMDDAHDLSSALREVHATVLVTTGETEEKENSNHSKAQPTV
;
A
#
# COMPACT_ATOMS: atom_id res chain seq x y z
N MET A 1 -7.78 50.28 -2.68
CA MET A 1 -7.24 49.41 -1.63
C MET A 1 -6.54 48.26 -2.33
N ALA A 2 -5.20 48.26 -2.38
CA ALA A 2 -4.45 47.21 -3.07
C ALA A 2 -4.55 45.92 -2.24
N VAL A 3 -5.11 44.86 -2.85
CA VAL A 3 -5.02 43.50 -2.31
C VAL A 3 -3.53 43.14 -2.33
N ARG A 4 -2.93 42.92 -1.15
CA ARG A 4 -1.61 42.33 -1.03
C ARG A 4 -1.71 40.88 -1.54
N LEU A 5 -1.31 40.67 -2.78
CA LEU A 5 -1.04 39.34 -3.33
C LEU A 5 0.38 38.91 -2.89
N ASP A 6 0.44 37.75 -2.25
CA ASP A 6 1.59 36.84 -2.03
C ASP A 6 2.90 37.44 -1.49
N SER A 7 3.04 37.44 -0.16
CA SER A 7 4.36 37.44 0.52
C SER A 7 4.76 35.99 0.86
N PRO A 8 6.04 35.58 0.71
CA PRO A 8 6.52 34.27 1.14
C PRO A 8 6.56 34.20 2.68
N ASP A 9 5.50 33.64 3.27
CA ASP A 9 5.24 33.63 4.71
C ASP A 9 5.30 32.20 5.33
N ALA A 10 5.94 31.26 4.63
CA ALA A 10 6.17 29.90 5.14
C ALA A 10 7.60 29.42 4.89
N PHE A 11 8.02 28.44 5.67
CA PHE A 11 9.33 27.81 5.61
C PHE A 11 9.17 26.30 5.54
N ILE A 12 9.98 25.66 4.71
CA ILE A 12 10.17 24.22 4.72
C ILE A 12 11.58 23.92 5.21
N MET A 13 11.65 23.02 6.20
CA MET A 13 12.87 22.45 6.73
C MET A 13 13.05 21.06 6.16
N VAL A 14 14.23 20.80 5.60
CA VAL A 14 14.69 19.49 5.14
C VAL A 14 15.77 19.02 6.09
N TYR A 15 15.65 17.84 6.67
CA TYR A 15 16.58 17.37 7.69
C TYR A 15 16.73 15.85 7.72
N THR A 16 17.81 15.37 8.32
CA THR A 16 17.98 13.96 8.71
C THR A 16 17.66 13.79 10.20
N ARG A 17 17.29 12.58 10.61
CA ARG A 17 17.08 12.25 12.03
C ARG A 17 18.30 11.59 12.63
N MET A 18 18.38 11.62 13.95
CA MET A 18 19.28 10.74 14.68
C MET A 18 18.69 9.34 14.74
N VAL A 19 19.55 8.33 14.82
CA VAL A 19 19.13 6.96 15.10
C VAL A 19 18.51 6.94 16.49
N GLU A 20 17.32 6.37 16.59
CA GLU A 20 16.67 6.09 17.87
C GLU A 20 16.71 4.58 18.06
N GLU A 21 17.43 4.15 19.09
CA GLU A 21 17.63 2.73 19.38
C GLU A 21 16.27 2.03 19.53
N ASN A 22 16.10 0.91 18.82
CA ASN A 22 14.89 0.09 18.79
C ASN A 22 13.62 0.72 18.20
N THR A 23 13.62 1.99 17.79
CA THR A 23 12.41 2.66 17.23
C THR A 23 12.62 3.29 15.86
N TYR A 24 13.82 3.79 15.54
CA TYR A 24 14.10 4.46 14.28
C TYR A 24 15.51 4.12 13.77
N PRO A 25 15.68 3.03 12.98
CA PRO A 25 16.98 2.53 12.56
C PRO A 25 17.70 3.45 11.56
N SER A 26 18.99 3.15 11.33
CA SER A 26 19.89 3.96 10.50
C SER A 26 19.37 4.24 9.09
N GLY A 27 18.86 3.22 8.40
CA GLY A 27 18.28 3.35 7.06
C GLY A 27 17.12 4.34 6.97
N LEU A 28 16.34 4.49 8.06
CA LEU A 28 15.26 5.48 8.15
C LEU A 28 15.78 6.84 8.62
N ALA A 29 16.64 6.87 9.64
CA ALA A 29 17.22 8.10 10.18
C ALA A 29 17.99 8.89 9.12
N GLY A 30 18.70 8.16 8.26
CA GLY A 30 19.45 8.65 7.11
C GLY A 30 18.61 8.99 5.88
N SER A 31 17.28 9.05 5.98
CA SER A 31 16.42 9.63 4.94
C SER A 31 16.23 11.14 5.15
N LEU A 32 15.75 11.85 4.14
CA LEU A 32 15.34 13.25 4.29
C LEU A 32 13.90 13.33 4.78
N HIS A 33 13.71 14.13 5.81
CA HIS A 33 12.44 14.44 6.44
C HIS A 33 12.07 15.89 6.12
N LEU A 34 10.77 16.20 6.19
CA LEU A 34 10.26 17.53 5.94
C LEU A 34 9.51 18.06 7.16
N ALA A 35 9.65 19.35 7.44
CA ALA A 35 8.82 20.04 8.40
C ALA A 35 8.44 21.43 7.91
N VAL A 36 7.29 21.93 8.34
CA VAL A 36 6.72 23.20 7.90
C VAL A 36 6.63 24.19 9.05
N SER A 37 6.89 25.46 8.78
CA SER A 37 6.74 26.57 9.73
C SER A 37 6.08 27.79 9.09
N ARG A 38 5.33 28.55 9.88
CA ARG A 38 4.71 29.84 9.49
C ARG A 38 5.41 31.05 10.11
N ASP A 39 6.24 30.85 11.13
CA ASP A 39 6.97 31.91 11.83
C ASP A 39 8.50 31.79 11.68
N GLY A 40 8.96 30.72 11.04
CA GLY A 40 10.38 30.37 10.88
C GLY A 40 11.05 29.90 12.16
N ARG A 41 10.30 29.68 13.25
CA ARG A 41 10.80 29.31 14.59
C ARG A 41 10.26 27.96 15.04
N THR A 42 8.96 27.74 14.92
CA THR A 42 8.31 26.48 15.29
C THR A 42 7.99 25.69 14.04
N TYR A 43 8.57 24.49 13.95
CA TYR A 43 8.39 23.58 12.83
C TYR A 43 7.54 22.38 13.24
N ARG A 44 6.62 21.97 12.36
CA ARG A 44 5.81 20.76 12.50
C ARG A 44 6.28 19.74 11.46
N ALA A 45 6.71 18.57 11.92
CA ALA A 45 7.13 17.50 11.03
C ALA A 45 5.95 17.05 10.15
N LEU A 46 6.24 16.82 8.88
CA LEU A 46 5.33 16.19 7.93
C LEU A 46 5.51 14.67 7.96
N ASN A 47 4.56 13.95 7.36
CA ASN A 47 4.60 12.50 7.22
C ASN A 47 4.81 11.79 8.56
N ARG A 48 4.23 12.33 9.64
CA ARG A 48 4.39 11.82 11.01
C ARG A 48 5.86 11.67 11.45
N ASN A 49 6.73 12.50 10.88
CA ASN A 49 8.18 12.45 11.06
C ASN A 49 8.84 11.15 10.55
N TYR A 50 8.17 10.40 9.69
CA TYR A 50 8.76 9.33 8.89
C TYR A 50 9.47 9.92 7.66
N GLY A 51 10.50 9.22 7.17
CA GLY A 51 11.30 9.63 6.02
C GLY A 51 10.46 9.92 4.78
N VAL A 52 10.82 10.95 4.01
CA VAL A 52 10.13 11.35 2.77
C VAL A 52 10.97 10.99 1.55
N LEU A 53 12.26 11.36 1.55
CA LEU A 53 13.17 11.02 0.45
C LEU A 53 14.28 10.10 0.92
N PHE A 54 14.48 9.03 0.16
CA PHE A 54 15.47 8.01 0.41
C PHE A 54 16.48 8.01 -0.73
N VAL A 55 17.76 8.05 -0.39
CA VAL A 55 18.83 7.77 -1.35
C VAL A 55 18.71 6.31 -1.78
N ARG A 56 18.87 6.04 -3.07
CA ARG A 56 18.91 4.68 -3.58
C ARG A 56 20.26 4.05 -3.25
N GLY A 57 20.22 2.83 -2.69
CA GLY A 57 21.37 1.97 -2.56
C GLY A 57 21.98 1.63 -3.93
N MET A 58 23.26 1.27 -3.91
CA MET A 58 23.98 0.89 -5.12
C MET A 58 23.97 -0.63 -5.29
N VAL A 59 23.69 -1.11 -6.50
CA VAL A 59 23.87 -2.51 -6.86
C VAL A 59 25.34 -2.76 -7.20
N ARG A 60 25.98 -3.69 -6.50
CA ARG A 60 27.38 -4.08 -6.74
C ARG A 60 27.48 -5.03 -7.94
N ALA A 61 28.70 -5.21 -8.44
CA ALA A 61 28.97 -6.09 -9.59
C ALA A 61 28.62 -7.56 -9.34
N ASP A 62 28.62 -8.00 -8.08
CA ASP A 62 28.19 -9.34 -7.64
C ASP A 62 26.69 -9.45 -7.38
N ASN A 63 25.90 -8.46 -7.80
CA ASN A 63 24.44 -8.37 -7.66
C ASN A 63 23.93 -8.15 -6.21
N THR A 64 24.82 -7.92 -5.24
CA THR A 64 24.45 -7.52 -3.88
C THR A 64 24.11 -6.04 -3.79
N ILE A 65 23.44 -5.63 -2.71
CA ILE A 65 23.04 -4.24 -2.47
C ILE A 65 23.97 -3.59 -1.45
N CYS A 66 24.42 -2.38 -1.77
CA CYS A 66 25.07 -1.46 -0.84
C CYS A 66 24.05 -0.41 -0.41
N PRO A 67 23.45 -0.52 0.79
CA PRO A 67 22.56 0.51 1.30
C PRO A 67 23.33 1.82 1.46
N LEU A 68 22.64 2.92 1.19
CA LEU A 68 23.19 4.27 1.28
C LEU A 68 22.23 5.15 2.06
N ARG A 69 22.77 6.18 2.69
CA ARG A 69 22.00 7.18 3.43
C ARG A 69 22.33 8.59 2.95
N ALA A 70 21.40 9.51 3.22
CA ALA A 70 21.60 10.94 3.11
C ALA A 70 22.21 11.52 4.39
N GLU A 71 23.09 12.51 4.18
CA GLU A 71 23.64 13.38 5.20
C GLU A 71 23.69 14.82 4.67
N THR A 72 23.73 15.78 5.59
CA THR A 72 23.98 17.19 5.26
C THR A 72 23.08 17.74 4.14
N PRO A 73 21.74 17.61 4.21
CA PRO A 73 20.87 18.13 3.16
C PRO A 73 21.12 19.61 2.90
N ARG A 74 20.89 20.01 1.67
CA ARG A 74 20.96 21.37 1.16
C ARG A 74 19.75 21.60 0.28
N VAL A 75 19.28 22.83 0.28
CA VAL A 75 18.14 23.24 -0.51
C VAL A 75 18.40 24.60 -1.14
N LEU A 76 18.01 24.76 -2.40
CA LEU A 76 18.06 26.03 -3.09
C LEU A 76 16.87 26.19 -4.04
N ARG A 77 16.48 27.45 -4.26
CA ARG A 77 15.47 27.79 -5.25
C ARG A 77 16.14 27.97 -6.61
N LEU A 78 15.60 27.30 -7.62
CA LEU A 78 16.05 27.37 -9.00
C LEU A 78 15.41 28.58 -9.71
N LYS A 79 16.06 29.06 -10.77
CA LYS A 79 15.58 30.20 -11.58
C LYS A 79 14.23 29.94 -12.25
N ASN A 80 13.90 28.68 -12.52
CA ASN A 80 12.61 28.25 -13.08
C ASN A 80 11.48 28.22 -12.03
N GLY A 81 11.74 28.64 -10.79
CA GLY A 81 10.76 28.67 -9.70
C GLY A 81 10.69 27.39 -8.87
N LYS A 82 11.29 26.29 -9.33
CA LYS A 82 11.37 25.00 -8.62
C LYS A 82 12.43 25.02 -7.51
N TYR A 83 12.55 23.90 -6.81
CA TYR A 83 13.50 23.68 -5.73
C TYR A 83 14.42 22.51 -6.08
N LEU A 84 15.71 22.67 -5.78
CA LEU A 84 16.69 21.60 -5.81
C LEU A 84 17.03 21.22 -4.38
N ILE A 85 16.93 19.93 -4.07
CA ILE A 85 17.39 19.30 -2.85
C ILE A 85 18.64 18.51 -3.19
N ALA A 86 19.71 18.70 -2.42
CA ALA A 86 20.93 17.92 -2.54
C ALA A 86 21.27 17.31 -1.17
N ALA A 87 21.76 16.08 -1.14
CA ALA A 87 22.26 15.47 0.09
C ALA A 87 23.56 14.72 -0.20
N LYS A 88 24.50 14.82 0.73
CA LYS A 88 25.72 14.02 0.68
C LYS A 88 25.33 12.58 0.93
N MET A 89 25.96 11.67 0.21
CA MET A 89 25.76 10.24 0.39
C MET A 89 26.86 9.66 1.27
N THR A 90 26.48 8.74 2.15
CA THR A 90 27.38 7.89 2.93
C THR A 90 26.84 6.46 2.93
N GLY A 91 27.68 5.50 3.31
CA GLY A 91 27.22 4.15 3.61
C GLY A 91 26.31 4.14 4.84
N GLU A 92 25.62 3.03 5.07
CA GLU A 92 24.55 2.91 6.06
C GLU A 92 24.98 3.33 7.48
N ASN A 93 26.26 3.12 7.83
CA ASN A 93 26.82 3.43 9.14
C ASN A 93 27.64 4.75 9.14
N GLY A 94 27.49 5.58 8.10
CA GLY A 94 28.19 6.87 7.97
C GLY A 94 29.60 6.77 7.39
N GLU A 95 30.02 5.58 6.97
CA GLU A 95 31.27 5.37 6.25
C GLU A 95 31.27 6.05 4.87
N PRO A 96 32.44 6.37 4.30
CA PRO A 96 32.51 6.89 2.93
C PRO A 96 31.83 5.95 1.94
N VAL A 97 31.17 6.52 0.92
CA VAL A 97 30.58 5.72 -0.16
C VAL A 97 31.65 4.88 -0.87
N PRO A 98 31.29 3.69 -1.40
CA PRO A 98 32.23 2.86 -2.15
C PRO A 98 32.83 3.59 -3.36
N GLU A 99 34.00 3.13 -3.81
CA GLU A 99 34.62 3.65 -5.03
C GLU A 99 33.67 3.52 -6.24
N GLY A 100 33.50 4.62 -6.98
CA GLY A 100 32.58 4.70 -8.12
C GLY A 100 31.15 5.11 -7.77
N ALA A 101 30.75 5.13 -6.50
CA ALA A 101 29.45 5.66 -6.10
C ALA A 101 29.44 7.21 -6.18
N PRO A 102 28.30 7.83 -6.53
CA PRO A 102 28.16 9.28 -6.47
C PRO A 102 28.23 9.74 -5.01
N GLY A 103 28.98 10.82 -4.77
CA GLY A 103 29.10 11.40 -3.42
C GLY A 103 27.87 12.22 -2.97
N TRP A 104 26.93 12.47 -3.88
CA TRP A 104 25.76 13.31 -3.66
C TRP A 104 24.55 12.81 -4.44
N ALA A 105 23.37 12.91 -3.84
CA ALA A 105 22.07 12.72 -4.48
C ALA A 105 21.36 14.05 -4.68
N PHE A 106 20.55 14.15 -5.74
CA PHE A 106 19.86 15.37 -6.13
C PHE A 106 18.40 15.10 -6.52
N TRP A 107 17.49 15.92 -6.03
CA TRP A 107 16.07 15.89 -6.39
C TRP A 107 15.56 17.27 -6.76
N GLU A 108 14.75 17.34 -7.81
CA GLU A 108 13.97 18.52 -8.14
C GLU A 108 12.52 18.37 -7.65
N THR A 109 11.95 19.43 -7.09
CA THR A 109 10.52 19.48 -6.77
C THR A 109 9.94 20.87 -7.05
N ALA A 110 8.67 20.91 -7.43
CA ALA A 110 7.91 22.14 -7.58
C ALA A 110 6.90 22.36 -6.44
N ASP A 111 6.52 21.29 -5.75
CA ASP A 111 5.33 21.23 -4.89
C ASP A 111 5.58 20.57 -3.53
N TRP A 112 6.81 20.09 -3.27
CA TRP A 112 7.20 19.41 -2.02
C TRP A 112 6.46 18.11 -1.72
N VAL A 113 5.88 17.53 -2.76
CA VAL A 113 5.15 16.26 -2.73
C VAL A 113 5.73 15.32 -3.77
N ARG A 114 5.95 15.82 -5.00
CA ARG A 114 6.54 15.08 -6.11
C ARG A 114 8.01 15.45 -6.25
N PHE A 115 8.85 14.44 -6.27
CA PHE A 115 10.30 14.60 -6.32
C PHE A 115 10.84 13.83 -7.51
N HIS A 116 11.48 14.55 -8.42
CA HIS A 116 12.17 13.96 -9.55
C HIS A 116 13.65 13.80 -9.19
N GLU A 117 14.10 12.57 -9.05
CA GLU A 117 15.53 12.31 -8.84
C GLU A 117 16.31 12.62 -10.11
N ILE A 118 17.29 13.51 -9.98
CA ILE A 118 18.17 13.91 -11.07
C ILE A 118 19.31 12.90 -11.11
N SER A 119 19.48 12.28 -12.28
CA SER A 119 20.51 11.26 -12.55
C SER A 119 21.81 11.45 -11.76
N MET A 120 22.25 10.35 -11.14
CA MET A 120 23.46 10.19 -10.35
C MET A 120 24.76 10.27 -11.16
N GLU A 121 24.72 10.57 -12.46
CA GLU A 121 25.91 10.54 -13.31
C GLU A 121 26.96 11.63 -12.96
N PRO A 122 28.26 11.29 -12.97
CA PRO A 122 29.33 12.28 -12.79
C PRO A 122 29.27 13.35 -13.88
N GLY A 123 28.92 14.59 -13.52
CA GLY A 123 28.86 15.73 -14.45
C GLY A 123 27.49 16.37 -14.68
N ILE A 124 26.49 16.04 -13.84
CA ILE A 124 25.10 16.53 -13.81
C ILE A 124 24.86 17.88 -14.54
N SER A 125 24.09 17.80 -15.63
CA SER A 125 23.60 18.90 -16.48
C SER A 125 22.97 20.08 -15.70
N ILE A 126 22.30 19.83 -14.57
CA ILE A 126 21.73 20.91 -13.74
C ILE A 126 22.80 21.81 -13.10
N LEU A 127 23.97 21.26 -12.76
CA LEU A 127 25.08 22.06 -12.27
C LEU A 127 25.65 22.93 -13.40
N SER A 128 25.57 22.53 -14.66
CA SER A 128 26.11 23.31 -15.79
C SER A 128 25.46 24.70 -15.93
N GLY A 129 24.20 24.84 -15.50
CA GLY A 129 23.48 26.13 -15.46
C GLY A 129 23.72 26.96 -14.19
N MET A 130 24.42 26.40 -13.20
CA MET A 130 24.80 27.08 -11.96
C MET A 130 26.16 27.74 -12.10
N THR A 131 26.31 28.92 -11.52
CA THR A 131 27.62 29.58 -11.40
C THR A 131 28.55 28.76 -10.51
N GLU A 132 29.87 28.87 -10.73
CA GLU A 132 30.86 28.21 -9.86
C GLU A 132 30.72 28.61 -8.39
N ARG A 133 30.22 29.82 -8.12
CA ARG A 133 29.91 30.27 -6.75
C ARG A 133 28.73 29.50 -6.15
N GLU A 134 27.68 29.27 -6.92
CA GLU A 134 26.52 28.48 -6.47
C GLU A 134 26.88 27.02 -6.26
N LYS A 135 27.64 26.42 -7.19
CA LYS A 135 28.18 25.06 -7.02
C LYS A 135 29.05 24.95 -5.77
N ARG A 136 29.97 25.89 -5.57
CA ARG A 136 30.84 25.91 -4.39
C ARG A 136 30.04 26.12 -3.12
N SER A 137 29.02 26.98 -3.11
CA SER A 137 28.14 27.17 -1.95
C SER A 137 27.30 25.94 -1.63
N LEU A 138 26.90 25.17 -2.65
CA LEU A 138 26.12 23.94 -2.48
C LEU A 138 26.99 22.79 -1.99
N LEU A 139 28.21 22.67 -2.53
CA LEU A 139 29.10 21.53 -2.35
C LEU A 139 30.25 21.78 -1.34
N SER A 140 30.42 23.00 -0.81
CA SER A 140 31.50 23.26 0.13
C SER A 140 31.24 22.63 1.49
N ALA A 141 32.17 21.79 1.93
CA ALA A 141 32.28 21.30 3.29
C ALA A 141 32.83 22.39 4.22
N THR A 142 32.00 23.32 4.66
CA THR A 142 32.29 24.05 5.91
C THR A 142 31.49 23.42 7.03
N ASN A 143 32.19 22.49 7.68
CA ASN A 143 31.87 21.84 8.94
C ASN A 143 31.54 22.86 10.02
N HIS A 144 30.42 22.64 10.70
CA HIS A 144 30.29 22.48 12.15
C HIS A 144 28.80 22.40 12.39
N LEU A 145 28.28 21.26 12.85
CA LEU A 145 27.07 21.17 13.68
C LEU A 145 26.90 19.72 14.14
N HIS A 146 27.34 19.45 15.38
CA HIS A 146 26.80 18.34 16.16
C HIS A 146 25.41 18.75 16.63
N ALA A 147 24.42 18.51 15.78
CA ALA A 147 22.97 18.53 15.97
C ALA A 147 22.38 18.32 14.57
N ALA A 148 21.35 17.48 14.42
CA ALA A 148 20.72 17.06 13.14
C ALA A 148 21.02 17.97 11.92
N ASP A 149 21.46 17.38 10.81
CA ASP A 149 21.76 18.16 9.62
C ASP A 149 20.48 18.77 9.04
N ILE A 150 20.36 20.10 9.12
CA ILE A 150 19.15 20.85 8.77
C ILE A 150 19.44 21.83 7.63
N ALA A 151 18.49 21.93 6.69
CA ALA A 151 18.42 22.97 5.68
C ALA A 151 17.02 23.60 5.67
N VAL A 152 16.95 24.94 5.57
CA VAL A 152 15.68 25.66 5.60
C VAL A 152 15.56 26.56 4.38
N ILE A 153 14.38 26.59 3.77
CA ILE A 153 14.07 27.49 2.66
C ILE A 153 12.72 28.17 2.84
N ARG A 154 12.62 29.41 2.36
CA ARG A 154 11.35 30.13 2.26
C ARG A 154 10.55 29.66 1.06
N VAL A 155 9.27 29.44 1.26
CA VAL A 155 8.31 29.01 0.24
C VAL A 155 7.06 29.88 0.27
N ARG A 156 6.22 29.79 -0.75
CA ARG A 156 4.88 30.40 -0.73
C ARG A 156 3.99 29.62 0.22
N SER A 157 3.07 30.31 0.89
CA SER A 157 2.15 29.66 1.83
C SER A 157 1.33 28.55 1.17
N CYS A 158 0.91 28.74 -0.08
CA CYS A 158 0.18 27.71 -0.83
C CYS A 158 0.99 26.42 -1.09
N GLU A 159 2.31 26.51 -1.25
CA GLU A 159 3.19 25.35 -1.41
C GLU A 159 3.30 24.59 -0.07
N ALA A 160 3.43 25.31 1.04
CA ALA A 160 3.46 24.71 2.37
C ALA A 160 2.11 24.09 2.76
N ASP A 161 1.00 24.77 2.46
CA ASP A 161 -0.36 24.25 2.68
C ASP A 161 -0.61 22.97 1.86
N PHE A 162 -0.09 22.91 0.63
CA PHE A 162 -0.21 21.72 -0.22
C PHE A 162 0.59 20.54 0.35
N ALA A 163 1.84 20.77 0.75
CA ALA A 163 2.65 19.75 1.42
C ALA A 163 2.00 19.27 2.72
N GLU A 164 1.46 20.16 3.55
CA GLU A 164 0.75 19.78 4.78
C GLU A 164 -0.50 18.96 4.51
N ARG A 165 -1.29 19.29 3.48
CA ARG A 165 -2.48 18.50 3.13
C ARG A 165 -2.13 17.11 2.61
N TYR A 166 -1.04 16.99 1.85
CA TYR A 166 -0.64 15.71 1.26
C TYR A 166 0.00 14.76 2.28
N TRP A 167 0.91 15.28 3.11
CA TRP A 167 1.71 14.46 4.02
C TRP A 167 1.03 14.17 5.36
N ASN A 168 -0.04 14.89 5.70
CA ASN A 168 -0.84 14.60 6.88
C ASN A 168 -2.11 13.82 6.49
N PRO A 169 -2.69 13.04 7.41
CA PRO A 169 -3.93 12.32 7.15
C PRO A 169 -5.07 13.26 6.75
N LEU A 170 -5.78 12.87 5.71
CA LEU A 170 -7.06 13.48 5.39
C LEU A 170 -8.05 13.18 6.50
N HIS A 171 -8.96 14.11 6.78
CA HIS A 171 -10.03 13.90 7.73
C HIS A 171 -11.34 14.47 7.22
N SER A 172 -12.45 13.86 7.62
CA SER A 172 -13.79 14.36 7.34
C SER A 172 -14.02 15.72 7.99
N VAL A 173 -14.55 16.66 7.22
CA VAL A 173 -14.80 18.05 7.65
C VAL A 173 -16.27 18.45 7.54
N ALA A 174 -17.05 17.78 6.69
CA ALA A 174 -18.47 18.06 6.53
C ALA A 174 -19.21 16.84 5.95
N VAL A 175 -20.53 16.83 6.11
CA VAL A 175 -21.44 15.88 5.46
C VAL A 175 -22.52 16.65 4.72
N ARG A 176 -22.90 16.16 3.55
CA ARG A 176 -24.07 16.61 2.80
C ARG A 176 -25.03 15.46 2.58
N ILE A 177 -26.31 15.74 2.75
CA ILE A 177 -27.44 14.85 2.45
C ILE A 177 -28.47 15.65 1.63
N PRO A 178 -29.31 14.99 0.83
CA PRO A 178 -30.39 15.68 0.13
C PRO A 178 -31.35 16.36 1.11
N ASP A 179 -31.74 17.61 0.81
CA ASP A 179 -32.65 18.39 1.69
C ASP A 179 -34.03 17.75 1.83
N LYS A 180 -34.51 17.11 0.75
CA LYS A 180 -35.78 16.40 0.67
C LYS A 180 -35.58 15.03 0.02
N ILE A 181 -36.10 13.99 0.66
CA ILE A 181 -36.00 12.58 0.23
C ILE A 181 -37.42 11.99 0.18
N ARG A 182 -37.77 11.22 -0.85
CA ARG A 182 -39.04 10.48 -0.84
C ARG A 182 -38.94 9.29 0.11
N ALA A 183 -40.03 8.93 0.78
CA ALA A 183 -40.01 7.84 1.75
C ALA A 183 -39.47 6.52 1.17
N GLU A 184 -39.81 6.19 -0.09
CA GLU A 184 -39.29 5.01 -0.80
C GLU A 184 -37.81 5.09 -1.20
N GLU A 185 -37.20 6.27 -1.21
CA GLU A 185 -35.79 6.49 -1.55
C GLU A 185 -34.86 6.45 -0.33
N LEU A 186 -35.42 6.52 0.89
CA LEU A 186 -34.65 6.52 2.13
C LEU A 186 -33.66 5.35 2.23
N PRO A 187 -34.05 4.08 1.97
CA PRO A 187 -33.14 2.94 2.13
C PRO A 187 -31.95 2.98 1.16
N PHE A 188 -32.02 3.78 0.11
CA PHE A 188 -30.99 3.90 -0.93
C PHE A 188 -30.23 5.23 -0.85
N THR A 189 -30.59 6.10 0.10
CA THR A 189 -29.93 7.40 0.26
C THR A 189 -28.56 7.23 0.90
N GLN A 190 -27.56 7.88 0.30
CA GLN A 190 -26.21 7.95 0.84
C GLN A 190 -25.85 9.39 1.21
N ALA A 191 -25.09 9.53 2.29
CA ALA A 191 -24.49 10.79 2.71
C ALA A 191 -23.18 11.00 1.93
N THR A 192 -22.94 12.22 1.48
CA THR A 192 -21.65 12.64 0.91
C THR A 192 -20.78 13.21 2.01
N VAL A 193 -19.75 12.46 2.42
CA VAL A 193 -18.71 12.92 3.33
C VAL A 193 -17.70 13.74 2.53
N ILE A 194 -17.29 14.89 3.07
CA ILE A 194 -16.30 15.80 2.46
C ILE A 194 -15.07 15.80 3.34
N TYR A 195 -13.89 15.67 2.73
CA TYR A 195 -12.60 15.60 3.41
C TYR A 195 -11.81 16.90 3.32
N SER A 196 -10.76 17.01 4.13
CA SER A 196 -9.94 18.22 4.33
C SER A 196 -9.22 18.73 3.08
N ASP A 197 -9.06 17.90 2.05
CA ASP A 197 -8.52 18.28 0.74
C ASP A 197 -9.61 18.64 -0.29
N GLY A 198 -10.89 18.43 0.05
CA GLY A 198 -12.05 18.64 -0.81
C GLY A 198 -12.51 17.40 -1.58
N SER A 199 -11.81 16.27 -1.46
CA SER A 199 -12.31 14.97 -1.94
C SER A 199 -13.58 14.56 -1.19
N THR A 200 -14.31 13.58 -1.73
CA THR A 200 -15.58 13.13 -1.18
C THR A 200 -15.73 11.62 -1.24
N ASP A 201 -16.51 11.08 -0.31
CA ASP A 201 -16.93 9.68 -0.30
C ASP A 201 -18.44 9.57 -0.08
N ARG A 202 -19.07 8.52 -0.58
CA ARG A 202 -20.48 8.23 -0.35
C ARG A 202 -20.62 7.09 0.65
N LYS A 203 -21.38 7.32 1.73
CA LYS A 203 -21.62 6.33 2.78
C LYS A 203 -23.12 6.11 3.01
N PRO A 204 -23.59 4.88 3.25
CA PRO A 204 -25.00 4.63 3.51
C PRO A 204 -25.44 5.25 4.84
N VAL A 205 -26.74 5.47 4.98
CA VAL A 205 -27.36 6.04 6.18
C VAL A 205 -28.40 5.06 6.71
N ASP A 206 -28.29 4.71 7.99
CA ASP A 206 -29.33 4.00 8.71
C ASP A 206 -30.37 5.02 9.21
N TRP A 207 -31.56 5.02 8.63
CA TRP A 207 -32.61 5.99 8.93
C TRP A 207 -33.54 5.47 10.04
N HIS A 208 -33.78 6.30 11.06
CA HIS A 208 -34.71 6.03 12.16
C HIS A 208 -36.16 6.24 11.69
N THR A 209 -36.66 5.30 10.88
CA THR A 209 -37.92 5.39 10.15
C THR A 209 -39.16 5.12 11.01
N GLU A 210 -39.01 4.62 12.24
CA GLU A 210 -40.12 4.17 13.10
C GLU A 210 -41.10 5.29 13.45
N ARG A 211 -40.67 6.55 13.30
CA ARG A 211 -41.46 7.74 13.61
C ARG A 211 -42.07 8.42 12.38
N ILE A 212 -41.83 7.93 11.16
CA ILE A 212 -42.38 8.50 9.94
C ILE A 212 -43.85 8.05 9.79
N PRO A 213 -44.83 8.97 9.80
CA PRO A 213 -46.23 8.61 9.61
C PRO A 213 -46.51 8.13 8.18
N HIS A 214 -47.36 7.12 8.01
CA HIS A 214 -47.82 6.66 6.69
C HIS A 214 -48.76 7.65 5.97
N LYS A 215 -49.18 8.73 6.64
CA LYS A 215 -50.05 9.73 6.03
C LYS A 215 -49.22 10.69 5.17
N PRO A 216 -49.71 11.12 3.99
CA PRO A 216 -49.00 12.06 3.15
C PRO A 216 -48.61 13.34 3.89
N GLY A 217 -47.39 13.82 3.66
CA GLY A 217 -46.87 15.00 4.34
C GLY A 217 -45.35 15.08 4.29
N GLU A 218 -44.82 16.18 4.85
CA GLU A 218 -43.39 16.37 5.07
C GLU A 218 -43.06 16.10 6.55
N TYR A 219 -42.05 15.27 6.80
CA TYR A 219 -41.63 14.87 8.14
C TYR A 219 -40.12 15.02 8.30
N SER A 220 -39.65 15.35 9.49
CA SER A 220 -38.23 15.29 9.81
C SER A 220 -37.86 13.85 10.18
N VAL A 221 -36.78 13.33 9.60
CA VAL A 221 -36.21 12.02 9.94
C VAL A 221 -34.75 12.21 10.33
N GLY A 222 -34.33 11.55 11.41
CA GLY A 222 -32.93 11.43 11.79
C GLY A 222 -32.34 10.13 11.25
N GLY A 223 -31.04 10.11 10.99
CA GLY A 223 -30.32 8.91 10.62
C GLY A 223 -28.86 8.96 11.05
N THR A 224 -28.25 7.80 11.10
CA THR A 224 -26.85 7.61 11.48
C THR A 224 -26.10 7.11 10.25
N ILE A 225 -25.06 7.82 9.83
CA ILE A 225 -24.18 7.36 8.76
C ILE A 225 -23.52 6.05 9.19
N ILE A 226 -23.58 5.06 8.32
CA ILE A 226 -22.97 3.76 8.52
C ILE A 226 -21.48 3.87 8.18
N GLN A 227 -20.66 3.47 9.14
CA GLN A 227 -19.22 3.27 8.97
C GLN A 227 -18.90 1.88 9.49
N ARG A 228 -18.41 1.00 8.61
CA ARG A 228 -17.91 -0.31 9.02
C ARG A 228 -16.64 -0.10 9.84
N HIS A 229 -16.61 -0.68 11.03
CA HIS A 229 -15.46 -0.67 11.92
C HIS A 229 -14.81 -2.06 11.94
N TYR A 230 -13.51 -2.12 11.66
CA TYR A 230 -12.70 -3.33 11.75
C TYR A 230 -11.66 -3.12 12.85
N PRO A 231 -11.86 -3.68 14.06
CA PRO A 231 -10.90 -3.51 15.14
C PRO A 231 -9.60 -4.23 14.79
N PHE A 232 -8.46 -3.62 15.13
CA PHE A 232 -7.18 -4.30 15.09
C PHE A 232 -6.81 -4.83 16.49
N PRO A 233 -6.38 -6.10 16.61
CA PRO A 233 -6.28 -7.11 15.55
C PRO A 233 -7.61 -7.83 15.27
N LEU A 234 -7.87 -8.16 13.99
CA LEU A 234 -9.02 -8.98 13.58
C LEU A 234 -8.78 -10.47 13.86
N ALA A 235 -7.57 -10.95 13.62
CA ALA A 235 -7.13 -12.30 13.92
C ALA A 235 -5.66 -12.25 14.38
N LYS A 236 -5.30 -13.07 15.37
CA LYS A 236 -3.93 -13.16 15.89
C LYS A 236 -3.24 -14.43 15.39
N GLY A 237 -1.97 -14.34 15.01
CA GLY A 237 -1.20 -15.45 14.45
C GLY A 237 -1.60 -15.78 13.02
N TYR A 238 -1.94 -14.74 12.24
CA TYR A 238 -2.25 -14.84 10.82
C TYR A 238 -1.50 -13.74 10.09
N GLY A 239 -0.99 -14.10 8.90
CA GLY A 239 -0.30 -13.21 8.00
C GLY A 239 -0.90 -13.25 6.60
N ASP A 240 -0.54 -12.27 5.79
CA ASP A 240 -0.81 -12.26 4.35
C ASP A 240 -2.32 -12.46 3.98
N PRO A 241 -3.26 -11.71 4.61
CA PRO A 241 -4.69 -11.99 4.47
C PRO A 241 -5.23 -11.59 3.10
N VAL A 242 -6.06 -12.47 2.51
CA VAL A 242 -6.77 -12.24 1.25
C VAL A 242 -8.26 -12.51 1.40
N LEU A 243 -9.07 -11.48 1.14
CA LEU A 243 -10.52 -11.60 1.12
C LEU A 243 -11.02 -11.76 -0.32
N PHE A 244 -11.96 -12.69 -0.51
CA PHE A 244 -12.49 -13.03 -1.82
C PHE A 244 -14.00 -13.23 -1.76
N PHE A 245 -14.73 -12.57 -2.66
CA PHE A 245 -16.17 -12.76 -2.81
C PHE A 245 -16.45 -13.68 -3.99
N TRP A 246 -17.11 -14.82 -3.74
CA TRP A 246 -17.44 -15.80 -4.76
C TRP A 246 -18.78 -16.46 -4.50
N GLU A 247 -19.62 -16.55 -5.54
CA GLU A 247 -20.94 -17.19 -5.50
C GLU A 247 -21.77 -16.83 -4.25
N GLY A 248 -21.84 -15.53 -3.95
CA GLY A 248 -22.71 -14.99 -2.89
C GLY A 248 -22.15 -15.07 -1.47
N HIS A 249 -20.91 -15.53 -1.29
CA HIS A 249 -20.28 -15.63 0.02
C HIS A 249 -18.89 -15.00 0.02
N TRP A 250 -18.46 -14.59 1.21
CA TRP A 250 -17.11 -14.13 1.47
C TRP A 250 -16.23 -15.27 1.95
N TYR A 251 -14.96 -15.19 1.59
CA TYR A 251 -13.90 -16.08 2.01
C TYR A 251 -12.71 -15.25 2.50
N VAL A 252 -12.00 -15.72 3.53
CA VAL A 252 -10.66 -15.24 3.87
C VAL A 252 -9.71 -16.42 3.96
N ILE A 253 -8.50 -16.19 3.50
CA ILE A 253 -7.36 -17.08 3.61
C ILE A 253 -6.14 -16.26 4.00
N SER A 254 -5.29 -16.82 4.85
CA SER A 254 -4.09 -16.19 5.40
C SER A 254 -3.01 -17.26 5.56
N THR A 255 -1.75 -16.86 5.58
CA THR A 255 -0.69 -17.68 6.20
C THR A 255 -1.03 -17.91 7.67
N ASN A 256 -0.94 -19.15 8.14
CA ASN A 256 -1.36 -19.53 9.49
C ASN A 256 -0.17 -19.76 10.43
N ASP A 257 0.30 -18.69 11.04
CA ASP A 257 1.42 -18.69 11.99
C ASP A 257 1.10 -19.54 13.24
N ASN A 258 -0.18 -19.73 13.58
CA ASN A 258 -0.60 -20.59 14.69
C ASN A 258 -0.33 -22.08 14.44
N LEU A 259 -0.06 -22.47 13.18
CA LEU A 259 0.23 -23.84 12.76
C LEU A 259 1.58 -23.93 12.05
N ASP A 260 2.55 -23.08 12.42
CA ASP A 260 3.90 -23.05 11.87
C ASP A 260 3.92 -22.94 10.33
N ASP A 261 2.95 -22.20 9.77
CA ASP A 261 2.73 -22.04 8.33
C ASP A 261 2.53 -23.37 7.59
N VAL A 262 1.92 -24.37 8.26
CA VAL A 262 1.61 -25.68 7.67
C VAL A 262 0.13 -25.80 7.33
N GLY A 263 -0.13 -25.88 6.02
CA GLY A 263 -1.47 -26.05 5.45
C GLY A 263 -2.15 -24.73 5.11
N LEU A 264 -3.14 -24.81 4.21
CA LEU A 264 -3.97 -23.69 3.76
C LEU A 264 -5.38 -23.85 4.31
N TYR A 265 -5.84 -22.84 5.06
CA TYR A 265 -7.11 -22.86 5.78
C TYR A 265 -7.99 -21.69 5.36
N ILE A 266 -9.23 -21.97 4.99
CA ILE A 266 -10.20 -20.96 4.56
C ILE A 266 -11.32 -20.81 5.58
N ARG A 267 -11.74 -19.57 5.82
CA ARG A 267 -13.01 -19.25 6.49
C ARG A 267 -14.02 -18.78 5.45
N LYS A 268 -15.30 -19.04 5.72
CA LYS A 268 -16.43 -18.66 4.85
C LYS A 268 -17.51 -17.97 5.69
N ALA A 269 -18.04 -16.84 5.20
CA ALA A 269 -19.13 -16.12 5.87
C ALA A 269 -19.97 -15.27 4.89
N ASP A 270 -21.02 -14.62 5.40
CA ASP A 270 -21.91 -13.76 4.61
C ASP A 270 -21.45 -12.29 4.54
N SER A 271 -20.45 -11.91 5.33
CA SER A 271 -19.84 -10.57 5.31
C SER A 271 -18.35 -10.63 5.68
N PRO A 272 -17.54 -9.62 5.31
CA PRO A 272 -16.13 -9.58 5.68
C PRO A 272 -15.91 -9.61 7.19
N ALA A 273 -16.75 -8.94 7.98
CA ALA A 273 -16.61 -8.91 9.44
C ALA A 273 -16.90 -10.29 10.06
N ALA A 274 -17.87 -11.03 9.53
CA ALA A 274 -18.23 -12.36 10.04
C ALA A 274 -17.13 -13.40 9.78
N LEU A 275 -16.21 -13.18 8.83
CA LEU A 275 -15.06 -14.06 8.61
C LEU A 275 -14.13 -14.17 9.83
N PHE A 276 -14.12 -13.15 10.69
CA PHE A 276 -13.25 -13.05 11.87
C PHE A 276 -14.01 -13.30 13.18
N ALA A 277 -15.28 -13.68 13.11
CA ALA A 277 -16.05 -14.01 14.29
C ALA A 277 -15.52 -15.31 14.95
N PRO A 278 -15.48 -15.42 16.29
CA PRO A 278 -14.93 -16.58 16.99
C PRO A 278 -15.58 -17.92 16.63
N GLU A 279 -16.84 -17.91 16.22
CA GLU A 279 -17.62 -19.08 15.80
C GLU A 279 -17.37 -19.51 14.35
N THR A 280 -16.70 -18.67 13.55
CA THR A 280 -16.48 -18.96 12.14
C THR A 280 -15.42 -20.05 11.98
N ARG A 281 -15.83 -21.14 11.32
CA ARG A 281 -15.02 -22.34 11.16
C ARG A 281 -13.91 -22.14 10.12
N GLU A 282 -12.75 -22.72 10.41
CA GLU A 282 -11.66 -22.91 9.45
C GLU A 282 -11.76 -24.25 8.73
N HIS A 283 -11.52 -24.22 7.43
CA HIS A 283 -11.60 -25.36 6.52
C HIS A 283 -10.22 -25.60 5.91
N LEU A 284 -9.59 -26.73 6.25
CA LEU A 284 -8.34 -27.17 5.62
C LEU A 284 -8.62 -27.56 4.16
N ILE A 285 -7.97 -26.88 3.22
CA ILE A 285 -8.13 -27.11 1.77
C ILE A 285 -6.90 -27.75 1.13
N LEU A 286 -5.72 -27.52 1.69
CA LEU A 286 -4.48 -28.17 1.29
C LEU A 286 -3.62 -28.38 2.54
N GLY A 287 -3.28 -29.63 2.86
CA GLY A 287 -2.49 -29.97 4.05
C GLY A 287 -1.12 -30.54 3.71
N LEU A 288 -0.36 -30.84 4.77
CA LEU A 288 0.92 -31.54 4.67
C LEU A 288 0.76 -32.85 3.90
N ASP A 289 1.65 -33.05 2.92
CA ASP A 289 1.71 -34.25 2.10
C ASP A 289 3.15 -34.50 1.64
N GLU A 290 3.80 -35.49 2.28
CA GLU A 290 5.19 -35.84 1.96
C GLU A 290 5.35 -36.41 0.56
N ALA A 291 4.36 -37.16 0.06
CA ALA A 291 4.44 -37.79 -1.26
C ALA A 291 4.37 -36.75 -2.38
N ARG A 292 3.65 -35.65 -2.15
CA ARG A 292 3.57 -34.50 -3.07
C ARG A 292 4.64 -33.43 -2.84
N GLY A 293 5.43 -33.54 -1.76
CA GLY A 293 6.45 -32.55 -1.42
C GLY A 293 5.85 -31.25 -0.88
N PHE A 294 4.71 -31.31 -0.19
CA PHE A 294 4.11 -30.18 0.51
C PHE A 294 4.34 -30.37 2.01
N LEU A 295 5.50 -29.92 2.50
CA LEU A 295 5.91 -30.17 3.88
C LEU A 295 5.74 -28.95 4.79
N GLN A 296 6.04 -27.76 4.28
CA GLN A 296 6.11 -26.53 5.07
C GLN A 296 6.06 -25.28 4.18
N SER A 297 6.09 -24.11 4.80
CA SER A 297 6.11 -22.81 4.13
C SER A 297 4.89 -22.63 3.21
N PHE A 298 3.71 -23.02 3.69
CA PHE A 298 2.43 -22.79 3.00
C PHE A 298 2.08 -21.31 3.14
N TRP A 299 2.69 -20.50 2.29
CA TRP A 299 2.74 -19.05 2.45
C TRP A 299 1.87 -18.34 1.42
N ALA A 300 1.34 -17.20 1.87
CA ALA A 300 0.76 -16.13 1.05
C ALA A 300 -0.21 -16.61 -0.03
N PRO A 301 -1.29 -17.32 0.35
CA PRO A 301 -2.28 -17.75 -0.62
C PRO A 301 -3.14 -16.58 -1.11
N GLU A 302 -3.17 -16.34 -2.42
CA GLU A 302 -3.96 -15.30 -3.07
C GLU A 302 -5.05 -15.86 -3.99
N PHE A 303 -6.27 -15.33 -3.87
CA PHE A 303 -7.35 -15.59 -4.81
C PHE A 303 -7.28 -14.67 -6.02
N HIS A 304 -7.42 -15.25 -7.21
CA HIS A 304 -7.56 -14.52 -8.47
C HIS A 304 -8.64 -15.14 -9.34
N VAL A 305 -9.35 -14.34 -10.13
CA VAL A 305 -10.20 -14.84 -11.22
C VAL A 305 -9.42 -14.73 -12.52
N ILE A 306 -8.99 -15.87 -13.06
CA ILE A 306 -8.16 -15.95 -14.26
C ILE A 306 -8.96 -16.68 -15.35
N GLY A 307 -9.14 -16.04 -16.50
CA GLY A 307 -9.96 -16.64 -17.59
C GLY A 307 -11.40 -16.95 -17.17
N GLY A 308 -11.96 -16.19 -16.21
CA GLY A 308 -13.30 -16.42 -15.66
C GLY A 308 -13.41 -17.56 -14.64
N GLN A 309 -12.29 -18.12 -14.18
CA GLN A 309 -12.25 -19.21 -13.20
C GLN A 309 -11.46 -18.80 -11.95
N PRO A 310 -11.89 -19.16 -10.73
CA PRO A 310 -11.10 -18.89 -9.53
C PRO A 310 -9.86 -19.77 -9.48
N TYR A 311 -8.73 -19.15 -9.15
CA TYR A 311 -7.47 -19.78 -8.82
C TYR A 311 -7.03 -19.35 -7.43
N LEU A 312 -6.32 -20.24 -6.76
CA LEU A 312 -5.50 -19.92 -5.59
C LEU A 312 -4.04 -19.99 -6.01
N LEU A 313 -3.32 -18.89 -5.88
CA LEU A 313 -1.87 -18.78 -6.07
C LEU A 313 -1.25 -18.86 -4.67
N PHE A 314 -0.17 -19.59 -4.49
CA PHE A 314 0.47 -19.73 -3.17
C PHE A 314 1.92 -20.19 -3.31
N ALA A 315 2.67 -20.15 -2.22
CA ALA A 315 4.00 -20.75 -2.16
C ALA A 315 4.00 -21.96 -1.21
N VAL A 316 4.79 -22.97 -1.54
CA VAL A 316 5.00 -24.14 -0.67
C VAL A 316 6.38 -24.75 -0.90
N SER A 317 6.90 -25.44 0.11
CA SER A 317 8.20 -26.09 0.04
C SER A 317 8.15 -27.56 0.46
N GLY A 318 8.89 -28.39 -0.29
CA GLY A 318 9.12 -29.80 0.02
C GLY A 318 10.36 -30.07 0.87
N THR A 319 11.19 -29.05 1.11
CA THR A 319 12.36 -29.09 2.01
C THR A 319 12.64 -27.70 2.56
N PRO A 320 13.42 -27.51 3.64
CA PRO A 320 13.79 -26.18 4.11
C PRO A 320 14.34 -25.29 3.00
N TRP A 321 13.77 -24.09 2.87
CA TRP A 321 14.26 -23.01 2.02
C TRP A 321 14.36 -23.33 0.51
N LYS A 322 13.46 -24.16 -0.01
CA LYS A 322 13.26 -24.41 -1.45
C LYS A 322 11.83 -24.05 -1.89
N VAL A 323 11.39 -22.88 -1.46
CA VAL A 323 10.03 -22.37 -1.65
C VAL A 323 9.80 -22.06 -3.12
N ASN A 324 8.66 -22.53 -3.66
CA ASN A 324 8.25 -22.29 -5.03
C ASN A 324 6.78 -21.89 -5.11
N CYS A 325 6.44 -21.09 -6.11
CA CYS A 325 5.06 -20.70 -6.40
C CYS A 325 4.29 -21.85 -7.07
N TYR A 326 3.03 -22.01 -6.67
CA TYR A 326 2.06 -22.95 -7.21
C TYR A 326 0.73 -22.24 -7.49
N LEU A 327 -0.09 -22.85 -8.33
CA LEU A 327 -1.48 -22.48 -8.54
C LEU A 327 -2.35 -23.71 -8.40
N MET A 328 -3.57 -23.55 -7.92
CA MET A 328 -4.62 -24.54 -8.08
C MET A 328 -5.92 -23.88 -8.50
N ARG A 329 -6.63 -24.53 -9.43
CA ARG A 329 -7.90 -24.02 -9.96
C ARG A 329 -9.08 -24.58 -9.15
N LEU A 330 -10.08 -23.76 -8.89
CA LEU A 330 -11.36 -24.22 -8.37
C LEU A 330 -12.11 -24.99 -9.46
N LYS A 331 -12.50 -26.23 -9.17
CA LYS A 331 -13.32 -27.05 -10.09
C LYS A 331 -14.64 -26.36 -10.36
N LYS A 332 -15.23 -26.67 -11.52
CA LYS A 332 -16.59 -26.24 -11.85
C LYS A 332 -17.58 -26.68 -10.76
N HIS A 333 -18.34 -25.74 -10.20
CA HIS A 333 -19.24 -25.94 -9.05
C HIS A 333 -18.55 -26.36 -7.74
N GLY A 334 -17.23 -26.21 -7.65
CA GLY A 334 -16.47 -26.40 -6.41
C GLY A 334 -16.76 -25.30 -5.40
N CYS A 335 -16.67 -25.63 -4.11
CA CYS A 335 -16.69 -24.64 -3.03
C CYS A 335 -15.26 -24.34 -2.61
N PRO A 336 -14.83 -23.06 -2.51
CA PRO A 336 -13.49 -22.72 -2.03
C PRO A 336 -13.16 -23.33 -0.66
N ALA A 337 -14.14 -23.51 0.23
CA ALA A 337 -13.98 -24.10 1.56
C ALA A 337 -14.10 -25.65 1.59
N ASP A 338 -14.11 -26.32 0.43
CA ASP A 338 -14.08 -27.79 0.31
C ASP A 338 -12.76 -28.23 -0.35
N PRO A 339 -11.91 -29.03 0.31
CA PRO A 339 -10.68 -29.54 -0.31
C PRO A 339 -10.92 -30.29 -1.62
N ASN A 340 -12.06 -30.99 -1.77
CA ASN A 340 -12.37 -31.70 -3.02
C ASN A 340 -12.84 -30.76 -4.14
N GLY A 341 -13.14 -29.50 -3.80
CA GLY A 341 -13.51 -28.44 -4.73
C GLY A 341 -12.34 -27.95 -5.59
N TRP A 342 -11.11 -28.28 -5.24
CA TRP A 342 -9.90 -27.82 -5.93
C TRP A 342 -9.29 -28.89 -6.83
N GLU A 343 -8.73 -28.47 -7.96
CA GLU A 343 -7.83 -29.29 -8.78
C GLU A 343 -6.48 -29.46 -8.09
N GLU A 344 -5.67 -30.41 -8.57
CA GLU A 344 -4.32 -30.60 -8.01
C GLU A 344 -3.45 -29.36 -8.24
N PRO A 345 -2.66 -28.94 -7.24
CA PRO A 345 -1.71 -27.86 -7.42
C PRO A 345 -0.69 -28.15 -8.51
N VAL A 346 -0.42 -27.13 -9.33
CA VAL A 346 0.60 -27.14 -10.38
C VAL A 346 1.66 -26.08 -10.09
N PRO A 347 2.96 -26.37 -10.26
CA PRO A 347 3.99 -25.37 -10.05
C PRO A 347 3.92 -24.30 -11.13
N ALA A 348 4.19 -23.04 -10.76
CA ALA A 348 4.47 -21.99 -11.72
C ALA A 348 5.85 -22.22 -12.35
N VAL A 349 5.92 -22.14 -13.68
CA VAL A 349 7.13 -22.48 -14.44
C VAL A 349 7.46 -21.42 -15.49
N LEU A 350 8.75 -21.29 -15.77
CA LEU A 350 9.26 -20.63 -16.95
C LEU A 350 8.71 -21.28 -18.24
N ARG A 351 8.85 -20.58 -19.36
CA ARG A 351 8.47 -21.08 -20.70
C ARG A 351 9.07 -22.46 -21.02
N ASP A 352 10.31 -22.71 -20.58
CA ASP A 352 11.03 -23.98 -20.80
C ASP A 352 10.65 -25.10 -19.81
N GLY A 353 9.75 -24.83 -18.85
CA GLY A 353 9.27 -25.79 -17.87
C GLY A 353 10.06 -25.87 -16.58
N ARG A 354 11.15 -25.10 -16.41
CA ARG A 354 11.82 -24.95 -15.10
C ARG A 354 10.96 -24.15 -14.12
N LEU A 355 11.12 -24.39 -12.82
CA LEU A 355 10.44 -23.63 -11.76
C LEU A 355 10.82 -22.14 -11.81
N LEU A 356 9.96 -21.27 -11.26
CA LEU A 356 10.26 -19.85 -11.09
C LEU A 356 11.47 -19.59 -10.17
N ALA A 357 11.84 -20.51 -9.29
CA ALA A 357 13.13 -20.50 -8.62
C ALA A 357 14.24 -21.11 -9.52
N TRP A 358 14.51 -20.50 -10.68
CA TRP A 358 15.26 -21.17 -11.75
C TRP A 358 16.77 -21.28 -11.51
N LYS A 359 17.35 -20.49 -10.60
CA LYS A 359 18.76 -20.62 -10.20
C LYS A 359 18.90 -21.50 -8.97
N GLU A 360 20.05 -22.16 -8.87
CA GLU A 360 20.37 -22.99 -7.72
C GLU A 360 20.41 -22.14 -6.43
N GLY A 361 19.67 -22.60 -5.41
CA GLY A 361 19.56 -21.91 -4.13
C GLY A 361 18.65 -20.68 -4.14
N ALA A 362 17.91 -20.44 -5.23
CA ALA A 362 16.89 -19.40 -5.28
C ALA A 362 15.56 -19.88 -4.66
N ILE A 363 14.72 -18.91 -4.32
CA ILE A 363 13.32 -19.13 -3.91
C ILE A 363 12.39 -18.23 -4.74
N SER A 364 11.14 -18.66 -4.89
CA SER A 364 10.05 -17.86 -5.46
C SER A 364 8.81 -17.97 -4.57
N LEU A 365 8.20 -16.83 -4.26
CA LEU A 365 7.02 -16.72 -3.39
C LEU A 365 6.16 -15.50 -3.79
N ASP A 366 5.03 -15.34 -3.11
CA ASP A 366 4.15 -14.16 -3.16
C ASP A 366 3.73 -13.80 -4.58
N MET A 367 3.17 -14.78 -5.29
CA MET A 367 2.82 -14.61 -6.68
C MET A 367 1.42 -14.01 -6.80
N THR A 368 1.32 -12.91 -7.56
CA THR A 368 0.07 -12.26 -7.91
C THR A 368 -0.13 -12.19 -9.41
N TYR A 369 -1.35 -11.90 -9.84
CA TYR A 369 -1.77 -11.89 -11.23
C TYR A 369 -2.31 -10.52 -11.64
N ILE A 370 -1.97 -10.06 -12.85
CA ILE A 370 -2.43 -8.79 -13.41
C ILE A 370 -2.88 -9.02 -14.86
N GLU A 371 -4.06 -8.50 -15.22
CA GLU A 371 -4.49 -8.37 -16.61
C GLU A 371 -4.54 -6.89 -17.01
N ASP A 372 -4.00 -6.57 -18.19
CA ASP A 372 -4.12 -5.24 -18.79
C ASP A 372 -3.98 -5.29 -20.31
N GLY A 373 -4.79 -4.52 -21.02
CA GLY A 373 -4.72 -4.45 -22.49
C GLY A 373 -4.88 -5.80 -23.22
N GLY A 374 -5.59 -6.76 -22.63
CA GLY A 374 -5.74 -8.13 -23.16
C GLY A 374 -4.51 -9.02 -22.99
N ARG A 375 -3.55 -8.62 -22.16
CA ARG A 375 -2.36 -9.38 -21.79
C ARG A 375 -2.42 -9.74 -20.31
N ALA A 376 -1.82 -10.87 -19.96
CA ALA A 376 -1.82 -11.41 -18.61
C ALA A 376 -0.38 -11.51 -18.11
N TYR A 377 -0.17 -11.21 -16.82
CA TYR A 377 1.15 -11.20 -16.22
C TYR A 377 1.12 -11.84 -14.84
N LEU A 378 2.23 -12.48 -14.49
CA LEU A 378 2.53 -12.86 -13.11
C LEU A 378 3.60 -11.92 -12.57
N VAL A 379 3.42 -11.48 -11.32
CA VAL A 379 4.44 -10.78 -10.53
C VAL A 379 4.73 -11.62 -9.31
N TRP A 380 6.00 -11.80 -8.95
CA TRP A 380 6.39 -12.61 -7.79
C TRP A 380 7.67 -12.10 -7.13
N SER A 381 7.86 -12.48 -5.88
CA SER A 381 9.10 -12.26 -5.12
C SER A 381 10.12 -13.35 -5.42
N TYR A 382 11.37 -12.96 -5.62
CA TYR A 382 12.47 -13.86 -5.95
C TYR A 382 13.78 -13.43 -5.28
N ARG A 383 14.48 -14.38 -4.65
CA ARG A 383 15.73 -14.14 -3.90
C ARG A 383 16.75 -15.22 -4.19
N GLU A 384 18.02 -14.83 -4.28
CA GLU A 384 19.16 -15.73 -4.48
C GLU A 384 20.13 -15.64 -3.30
N HIS A 385 20.87 -16.72 -3.04
CA HIS A 385 22.00 -16.74 -2.10
C HIS A 385 21.64 -16.31 -0.67
N MET A 386 20.41 -16.60 -0.26
CA MET A 386 19.87 -16.22 1.04
C MET A 386 20.78 -16.65 2.20
N GLY A 387 21.05 -15.73 3.12
CA GLY A 387 21.87 -15.99 4.32
C GLY A 387 23.37 -16.08 4.05
N THR A 388 23.83 -15.72 2.85
CA THR A 388 25.26 -15.65 2.49
C THR A 388 25.68 -14.20 2.21
N PRO A 389 26.99 -13.89 2.14
CA PRO A 389 27.45 -12.56 1.71
C PRO A 389 27.02 -12.15 0.30
N GLN A 390 26.53 -13.09 -0.53
CA GLN A 390 26.05 -12.88 -1.90
C GLN A 390 24.53 -12.69 -1.98
N ASP A 391 23.84 -12.60 -0.83
CA ASP A 391 22.39 -12.43 -0.76
C ASP A 391 21.93 -11.23 -1.60
N THR A 392 21.05 -11.50 -2.55
CA THR A 392 20.52 -10.45 -3.44
C THR A 392 19.45 -9.61 -2.77
N GLY A 393 18.91 -10.08 -1.64
CA GLY A 393 17.59 -9.69 -1.16
C GLY A 393 16.47 -10.21 -2.05
N SER A 394 15.24 -10.13 -1.54
CA SER A 394 14.04 -10.41 -2.32
C SER A 394 13.76 -9.27 -3.29
N MET A 395 13.42 -9.62 -4.51
CA MET A 395 13.13 -8.69 -5.61
C MET A 395 11.83 -9.07 -6.30
N LEU A 396 11.13 -8.09 -6.86
CA LEU A 396 9.95 -8.37 -7.68
C LEU A 396 10.35 -8.64 -9.11
N TYR A 397 9.89 -9.75 -9.67
CA TYR A 397 9.96 -10.04 -11.09
C TYR A 397 8.57 -10.04 -11.70
N ILE A 398 8.48 -9.67 -12.97
CA ILE A 398 7.26 -9.71 -13.78
C ILE A 398 7.52 -10.48 -15.08
N ALA A 399 6.54 -11.25 -15.53
CA ALA A 399 6.56 -11.92 -16.82
C ALA A 399 5.15 -12.08 -17.37
N GLU A 400 5.05 -12.16 -18.68
CA GLU A 400 3.78 -12.44 -19.36
C GLU A 400 3.43 -13.93 -19.25
N THR A 401 2.15 -14.21 -19.09
CA THR A 401 1.52 -15.53 -19.07
C THR A 401 0.27 -15.50 -19.97
N ASP A 402 -0.47 -16.60 -20.05
CA ASP A 402 -1.79 -16.63 -20.66
C ASP A 402 -2.85 -17.16 -19.69
N SER A 403 -4.12 -16.79 -19.89
CA SER A 403 -5.20 -17.13 -18.98
C SER A 403 -5.69 -18.59 -19.10
N GLU A 404 -5.30 -19.31 -20.16
CA GLU A 404 -5.62 -20.74 -20.32
C GLU A 404 -4.65 -21.63 -19.54
N HIS A 405 -3.37 -21.23 -19.47
CA HIS A 405 -2.28 -21.92 -18.80
C HIS A 405 -1.50 -20.98 -17.88
N PRO A 406 -2.16 -20.34 -16.88
CA PRO A 406 -1.55 -19.27 -16.10
C PRO A 406 -0.30 -19.69 -15.32
N TRP A 407 -0.13 -20.99 -15.09
CA TRP A 407 1.05 -21.57 -14.44
C TRP A 407 2.31 -21.59 -15.32
N ARG A 408 2.26 -21.19 -16.60
CA ARG A 408 3.42 -21.20 -17.50
C ARG A 408 3.66 -19.82 -18.11
N LEU A 409 4.84 -19.27 -17.89
CA LEU A 409 5.26 -18.03 -18.52
C LEU A 409 5.41 -18.17 -20.04
N ILE A 410 5.07 -17.11 -20.77
CA ILE A 410 5.26 -17.00 -22.21
C ILE A 410 6.35 -15.99 -22.60
N SER A 411 6.82 -15.17 -21.65
CA SER A 411 8.00 -14.31 -21.78
C SER A 411 9.13 -14.73 -20.84
N ASP A 412 10.31 -14.13 -21.01
CA ASP A 412 11.37 -14.22 -20.02
C ASP A 412 11.06 -13.29 -18.83
N PRO A 413 11.45 -13.64 -17.59
CA PRO A 413 11.30 -12.77 -16.41
C PRO A 413 12.04 -11.42 -16.54
N VAL A 414 11.38 -10.35 -16.11
CA VAL A 414 11.94 -8.99 -16.03
C VAL A 414 12.00 -8.57 -14.57
N LEU A 415 13.16 -8.06 -14.12
CA LEU A 415 13.30 -7.49 -12.77
C LEU A 415 12.52 -6.17 -12.70
N LEU A 416 11.39 -6.19 -11.99
CA LEU A 416 10.49 -5.03 -11.83
C LEU A 416 10.97 -4.09 -10.74
N SER A 417 11.29 -4.62 -9.56
CA SER A 417 11.70 -3.81 -8.41
C SER A 417 12.76 -4.50 -7.55
N ARG A 418 13.60 -3.68 -6.93
CA ARG A 418 14.65 -4.08 -5.99
C ARG A 418 14.61 -3.18 -4.74
N PRO A 419 14.89 -3.72 -3.54
CA PRO A 419 14.92 -2.97 -2.27
C PRO A 419 16.12 -2.02 -2.19
N LEU A 420 15.99 -0.84 -2.80
CA LEU A 420 17.07 0.15 -2.89
C LEU A 420 16.84 1.31 -1.92
N TYR A 421 15.64 1.56 -1.44
CA TYR A 421 15.41 2.59 -0.44
C TYR A 421 15.74 2.07 0.95
N GLY A 422 16.24 2.96 1.82
CA GLY A 422 16.63 2.61 3.19
C GLY A 422 15.52 1.93 3.99
N TRP A 423 14.25 2.25 3.76
CA TRP A 423 13.12 1.57 4.42
C TRP A 423 12.85 0.15 3.91
N GLU A 424 13.34 -0.20 2.73
CA GLU A 424 13.19 -1.55 2.14
C GLU A 424 14.31 -2.50 2.60
N ASN A 425 15.35 -1.94 3.21
CA ASN A 425 16.59 -2.60 3.60
C ASN A 425 16.98 -2.16 5.02
N VAL A 426 16.27 -2.68 6.02
CA VAL A 426 16.41 -2.33 7.44
C VAL A 426 16.46 -3.59 8.29
N ASN A 427 17.11 -3.49 9.45
CA ASN A 427 17.27 -4.59 10.40
C ASN A 427 17.92 -5.85 9.82
N GLY A 428 18.72 -5.72 8.75
CA GLY A 428 19.35 -6.85 8.07
C GLY A 428 18.42 -7.61 7.10
N THR A 429 17.18 -7.15 6.92
CA THR A 429 16.22 -7.69 5.96
C THR A 429 16.21 -6.82 4.71
N ILE A 430 16.48 -7.44 3.56
CA ILE A 430 16.60 -6.76 2.25
C ILE A 430 15.47 -7.27 1.35
N ASN A 431 14.38 -6.51 1.26
CA ASN A 431 13.11 -7.13 0.86
C ASN A 431 12.22 -6.26 -0.02
N ASN A 432 11.82 -6.82 -1.15
CA ASN A 432 10.62 -6.46 -1.88
C ASN A 432 9.85 -7.77 -2.15
N GLU A 433 8.68 -7.93 -1.53
CA GLU A 433 7.82 -9.11 -1.63
C GLU A 433 6.34 -8.73 -1.53
N GLY A 434 5.43 -9.71 -1.40
CA GLY A 434 3.99 -9.47 -1.26
C GLY A 434 3.39 -8.50 -2.30
N PRO A 435 3.67 -8.65 -3.61
CA PRO A 435 3.06 -7.79 -4.62
C PRO A 435 1.55 -8.06 -4.69
N ASN A 436 0.71 -7.00 -4.66
CA ASN A 436 -0.72 -7.12 -4.91
C ASN A 436 -1.25 -5.86 -5.60
N ALA A 437 -2.09 -6.03 -6.62
CA ALA A 437 -2.46 -4.95 -7.53
C ALA A 437 -3.94 -4.60 -7.48
N PHE A 438 -4.24 -3.34 -7.77
CA PHE A 438 -5.60 -2.87 -8.07
C PHE A 438 -5.57 -1.84 -9.20
N VAL A 439 -6.72 -1.62 -9.83
CA VAL A 439 -6.89 -0.65 -10.91
C VAL A 439 -7.81 0.46 -10.43
N HIS A 440 -7.40 1.71 -10.67
CA HIS A 440 -8.22 2.90 -10.42
C HIS A 440 -7.87 3.99 -11.43
N ASP A 441 -8.87 4.71 -11.94
CA ASP A 441 -8.70 5.86 -12.84
C ASP A 441 -7.66 5.67 -13.98
N SER A 442 -7.78 4.55 -14.70
CA SER A 442 -6.88 4.18 -15.82
C SER A 442 -5.40 4.04 -15.42
N ARG A 443 -5.13 3.70 -14.16
CA ARG A 443 -3.82 3.34 -13.65
C ARG A 443 -3.88 2.00 -12.92
N ILE A 444 -2.82 1.24 -13.05
CA ILE A 444 -2.55 0.06 -12.24
C ILE A 444 -1.66 0.51 -11.09
N TYR A 445 -2.08 0.19 -9.88
CA TYR A 445 -1.32 0.37 -8.66
C TYR A 445 -0.92 -1.00 -8.16
N LEU A 446 0.38 -1.21 -7.95
CA LEU A 446 0.94 -2.46 -7.45
C LEU A 446 1.61 -2.15 -6.11
N CYS A 447 0.94 -2.51 -5.02
CA CYS A 447 1.56 -2.51 -3.71
C CYS A 447 2.57 -3.65 -3.63
N TYR A 448 3.57 -3.47 -2.78
CA TYR A 448 4.52 -4.50 -2.40
C TYR A 448 5.01 -4.18 -0.99
N SER A 449 5.61 -5.13 -0.30
CA SER A 449 6.14 -4.92 1.05
C SER A 449 7.65 -4.97 1.08
N GLY A 450 8.25 -4.20 1.98
CA GLY A 450 9.69 -4.16 2.19
C GLY A 450 10.04 -3.83 3.63
N GLY A 451 11.33 -3.89 3.94
CA GLY A 451 11.82 -3.84 5.32
C GLY A 451 11.71 -5.20 6.00
N ASP A 452 11.63 -5.20 7.33
CA ASP A 452 11.71 -6.40 8.15
C ASP A 452 10.39 -7.21 8.15
N ALA A 453 10.31 -8.28 7.37
CA ALA A 453 9.08 -9.08 7.13
C ALA A 453 8.42 -9.67 8.40
N ILE A 454 9.14 -9.69 9.52
CA ILE A 454 8.67 -10.18 10.81
C ILE A 454 8.91 -9.15 11.93
N GLY A 455 8.96 -7.87 11.59
CA GLY A 455 9.25 -6.80 12.54
C GLY A 455 8.50 -5.52 12.25
N TYR A 456 8.41 -4.67 13.26
CA TYR A 456 7.73 -3.37 13.17
C TYR A 456 8.17 -2.46 12.01
N THR A 457 9.36 -2.66 11.43
CA THR A 457 9.82 -1.82 10.32
C THR A 457 9.30 -2.24 8.96
N TYR A 458 8.55 -3.34 8.87
CA TYR A 458 7.84 -3.73 7.66
C TYR A 458 6.93 -2.59 7.17
N ALA A 459 6.86 -2.42 5.86
CA ALA A 459 6.16 -1.30 5.26
C ALA A 459 5.70 -1.64 3.84
N VAL A 460 4.59 -1.04 3.43
CA VAL A 460 4.01 -1.17 2.09
C VAL A 460 4.52 -0.05 1.19
N GLY A 461 5.22 -0.41 0.11
CA GLY A 461 5.55 0.46 -1.01
C GLY A 461 4.48 0.44 -2.10
N LEU A 462 4.63 1.34 -3.08
CA LEU A 462 3.70 1.49 -4.19
C LEU A 462 4.44 1.71 -5.50
N LEU A 463 4.17 0.83 -6.46
CA LEU A 463 4.49 1.00 -7.88
C LEU A 463 3.21 1.42 -8.62
N SER A 464 3.34 2.24 -9.65
CA SER A 464 2.19 2.57 -10.51
C SER A 464 2.57 2.69 -11.98
N ILE A 465 1.63 2.37 -12.86
CA ILE A 465 1.78 2.44 -14.31
C ILE A 465 0.43 2.80 -14.95
N PRO A 466 0.39 3.65 -16.00
CA PRO A 466 -0.84 3.86 -16.76
C PRO A 466 -1.34 2.56 -17.41
N CYS A 467 -2.66 2.34 -17.42
CA CYS A 467 -3.26 1.21 -18.15
C CYS A 467 -2.96 1.30 -19.66
N GLY A 468 -2.81 0.15 -20.30
CA GLY A 468 -2.49 0.00 -21.73
C GLY A 468 -1.01 0.15 -22.07
N GLU A 469 -0.15 0.44 -21.11
CA GLU A 469 1.31 0.41 -21.30
C GLU A 469 1.83 -1.04 -21.36
N ASN A 470 3.09 -1.22 -21.78
CA ASN A 470 3.72 -2.53 -21.68
C ASN A 470 4.25 -2.74 -20.25
N LEU A 471 3.61 -3.61 -19.47
CA LEU A 471 4.01 -3.87 -18.07
C LEU A 471 5.43 -4.45 -17.94
N LEU A 472 6.00 -5.04 -19.01
CA LEU A 472 7.39 -5.51 -19.04
C LEU A 472 8.42 -4.38 -19.26
N ASP A 473 7.98 -3.17 -19.62
CA ASP A 473 8.86 -2.01 -19.74
C ASP A 473 8.96 -1.30 -18.39
N THR A 474 9.99 -1.63 -17.62
CA THR A 474 10.21 -1.11 -16.26
C THR A 474 10.39 0.41 -16.21
N SER A 475 10.73 1.04 -17.34
CA SER A 475 10.85 2.51 -17.41
C SER A 475 9.50 3.24 -17.35
N LYS A 476 8.40 2.52 -17.55
CA LYS A 476 7.02 3.03 -17.46
C LYS A 476 6.45 3.00 -16.05
N TRP A 477 7.07 2.22 -15.17
CA TRP A 477 6.65 2.11 -13.77
C TRP A 477 7.24 3.25 -12.95
N GLU A 478 6.39 3.88 -12.15
CA GLU A 478 6.77 4.84 -11.14
C GLU A 478 6.82 4.16 -9.78
N LYS A 479 8.01 4.08 -9.18
CA LYS A 479 8.21 3.60 -7.81
C LYS A 479 8.16 4.77 -6.84
N ARG A 480 7.19 4.76 -5.92
CA ARG A 480 7.08 5.78 -4.88
C ARG A 480 8.25 5.66 -3.90
N CYS A 481 8.88 6.78 -3.59
CA CYS A 481 10.06 6.81 -2.71
C CYS A 481 9.71 6.53 -1.23
N THR A 482 8.54 6.99 -0.79
CA THR A 482 8.02 6.82 0.57
C THR A 482 7.01 5.67 0.62
N PRO A 483 7.02 4.79 1.64
CA PRO A 483 5.99 3.78 1.80
C PRO A 483 4.62 4.41 2.08
N VAL A 484 3.55 3.77 1.62
CA VAL A 484 2.16 4.18 1.82
C VAL A 484 1.59 3.69 3.15
N MET A 485 2.15 2.61 3.71
CA MET A 485 1.89 2.13 5.07
C MET A 485 3.22 1.78 5.75
N ASN A 486 3.32 2.10 7.03
CA ASN A 486 4.47 1.84 7.91
C ASN A 486 4.01 1.97 9.37
N PHE A 487 4.87 1.65 10.34
CA PHE A 487 4.55 1.65 11.77
C PHE A 487 4.12 2.99 12.40
N THR A 488 4.22 4.10 11.67
CA THR A 488 3.68 5.39 12.13
C THR A 488 2.27 5.66 11.57
N THR A 489 1.82 4.90 10.58
CA THR A 489 0.60 5.17 9.80
C THR A 489 -0.62 5.15 10.69
N ILE A 490 -0.79 4.10 11.48
CA ILE A 490 -1.89 3.95 12.44
C ILE A 490 -1.29 3.62 13.81
N PRO A 491 -1.55 4.42 14.85
CA PRO A 491 -1.05 4.11 16.19
C PRO A 491 -1.54 2.74 16.68
N GLY A 492 -0.62 1.91 17.16
CA GLY A 492 -0.93 0.56 17.67
C GLY A 492 -0.87 -0.55 16.60
N GLU A 493 -0.57 -0.20 15.35
CA GLU A 493 -0.38 -1.15 14.26
C GLU A 493 1.04 -0.97 13.70
N TYR A 494 1.90 -1.94 13.93
CA TYR A 494 3.33 -1.84 13.63
C TYR A 494 3.72 -2.82 12.54
N GLY A 495 4.65 -2.46 11.66
CA GLY A 495 5.06 -3.35 10.56
C GLY A 495 3.92 -3.75 9.61
N PRO A 496 3.02 -2.84 9.15
CA PRO A 496 1.97 -3.25 8.23
C PRO A 496 2.56 -3.68 6.88
N GLY A 497 2.13 -4.84 6.40
CA GLY A 497 2.58 -5.35 5.10
C GLY A 497 1.79 -6.55 4.59
N HIS A 498 2.33 -7.10 3.51
CA HIS A 498 1.75 -8.12 2.64
C HIS A 498 0.26 -7.91 2.44
N ASN A 499 -0.08 -6.73 1.93
CA ASN A 499 -1.46 -6.31 1.83
C ASN A 499 -2.12 -6.88 0.56
N SER A 500 -3.43 -7.13 0.63
CA SER A 500 -4.27 -7.43 -0.52
C SER A 500 -5.44 -6.46 -0.61
N PHE A 501 -6.14 -6.47 -1.74
CA PHE A 501 -7.29 -5.59 -1.97
C PHE A 501 -8.58 -6.37 -2.20
N PHE A 502 -9.68 -5.82 -1.69
CA PHE A 502 -11.04 -6.25 -2.02
C PHE A 502 -11.97 -5.05 -2.07
N VAL A 503 -13.13 -5.19 -2.71
CA VAL A 503 -14.18 -4.17 -2.74
C VAL A 503 -15.30 -4.60 -1.82
N ASP A 504 -15.65 -3.79 -0.82
CA ASP A 504 -16.70 -4.14 0.13
C ASP A 504 -18.12 -4.04 -0.45
N GLU A 505 -19.14 -4.30 0.38
CA GLU A 505 -20.53 -4.31 -0.09
C GLU A 505 -21.06 -2.92 -0.49
N ASP A 506 -20.37 -1.83 -0.12
CA ASP A 506 -20.72 -0.47 -0.48
C ASP A 506 -19.94 0.04 -1.70
N GLY A 507 -19.06 -0.78 -2.28
CA GLY A 507 -18.22 -0.42 -3.41
C GLY A 507 -16.93 0.31 -3.02
N HIS A 508 -16.54 0.28 -1.75
CA HIS A 508 -15.29 0.89 -1.28
C HIS A 508 -14.12 -0.08 -1.48
N LEU A 509 -13.02 0.44 -2.02
CA LEU A 509 -11.76 -0.29 -2.03
C LEU A 509 -11.23 -0.41 -0.59
N MET A 510 -10.99 -1.64 -0.17
CA MET A 510 -10.45 -2.01 1.12
C MET A 510 -9.08 -2.66 0.94
N THR A 511 -8.17 -2.41 1.88
CA THR A 511 -6.93 -3.15 2.01
C THR A 511 -7.05 -4.09 3.21
N ALA A 512 -6.72 -5.37 3.01
CA ALA A 512 -6.41 -6.30 4.09
C ALA A 512 -4.89 -6.39 4.21
N TYR A 513 -4.35 -6.50 5.40
CA TYR A 513 -2.90 -6.53 5.66
C TYR A 513 -2.64 -7.25 6.98
N HIS A 514 -1.40 -7.63 7.23
CA HIS A 514 -0.99 -8.02 8.56
C HIS A 514 -0.09 -6.94 9.19
N ALA A 515 -0.08 -6.88 10.52
CA ALA A 515 0.78 -6.01 11.33
C ALA A 515 1.02 -6.65 12.72
N GLU A 516 1.95 -6.12 13.49
CA GLU A 516 2.20 -6.44 14.89
C GLU A 516 1.41 -5.49 15.82
N ASP A 517 0.97 -5.99 16.98
CA ASP A 517 0.30 -5.18 18.01
C ASP A 517 1.26 -4.52 19.02
N SER A 518 2.57 -4.76 18.87
CA SER A 518 3.62 -4.11 19.66
C SER A 518 4.96 -4.09 18.93
N TYR A 519 5.90 -3.26 19.38
CA TYR A 519 7.29 -3.25 18.90
C TYR A 519 8.12 -4.48 19.36
N GLU A 520 7.67 -5.18 20.40
CA GLU A 520 8.45 -6.24 21.08
C GLU A 520 7.98 -7.67 20.74
N HIS A 521 6.82 -7.80 20.09
CA HIS A 521 6.21 -9.09 19.77
C HIS A 521 6.05 -9.26 18.26
N HIS A 522 6.59 -10.36 17.75
CA HIS A 522 6.58 -10.69 16.31
C HIS A 522 5.34 -11.46 15.85
N LEU A 523 4.25 -11.41 16.62
CA LEU A 523 3.02 -12.11 16.25
C LEU A 523 2.25 -11.26 15.23
N ARG A 524 2.20 -11.73 13.99
CA ARG A 524 1.42 -11.09 12.93
C ARG A 524 -0.07 -11.22 13.21
N CYS A 525 -0.79 -10.14 12.93
CA CYS A 525 -2.21 -10.04 13.11
C CYS A 525 -2.87 -9.38 11.91
N ASP A 526 -4.02 -9.91 11.50
CA ASP A 526 -4.77 -9.37 10.36
C ASP A 526 -5.46 -8.04 10.73
N GLY A 527 -5.48 -7.12 9.77
CA GLY A 527 -6.17 -5.84 9.81
C GLY A 527 -6.87 -5.54 8.49
N ILE A 528 -7.91 -4.72 8.53
CA ILE A 528 -8.64 -4.23 7.35
C ILE A 528 -8.82 -2.72 7.47
N ARG A 529 -8.59 -2.00 6.38
CA ARG A 529 -8.78 -0.55 6.33
C ARG A 529 -9.27 -0.10 4.97
N ARG A 530 -10.06 0.98 4.94
CA ARG A 530 -10.50 1.58 3.68
C ARG A 530 -9.33 2.29 2.99
N VAL A 531 -9.23 2.12 1.68
CA VAL A 531 -8.39 2.96 0.82
C VAL A 531 -9.24 4.13 0.34
N HIS A 532 -8.82 5.35 0.63
CA HIS A 532 -9.47 6.55 0.11
C HIS A 532 -8.74 7.06 -1.13
N PHE A 533 -9.40 7.88 -1.93
CA PHE A 533 -8.80 8.53 -3.09
C PHE A 533 -8.91 10.04 -2.89
N ASP A 534 -7.76 10.71 -2.94
CA ASP A 534 -7.68 12.16 -2.72
C ASP A 534 -8.31 12.94 -3.89
N ILE A 535 -8.31 14.27 -3.80
CA ILE A 535 -8.87 15.15 -4.85
C ILE A 535 -8.15 15.03 -6.21
N HIS A 536 -7.01 14.34 -6.26
CA HIS A 536 -6.25 14.05 -7.47
C HIS A 536 -6.42 12.61 -7.96
N GLY A 537 -7.22 11.78 -7.29
CA GLY A 537 -7.42 10.37 -7.61
C GLY A 537 -6.29 9.46 -7.10
N GLU A 538 -5.40 9.95 -6.23
CA GLU A 538 -4.31 9.13 -5.68
C GLU A 538 -4.77 8.37 -4.42
N PRO A 539 -4.32 7.11 -4.24
CA PRO A 539 -4.73 6.30 -3.11
C PRO A 539 -4.10 6.76 -1.78
N VAL A 540 -4.92 6.81 -0.74
CA VAL A 540 -4.61 7.24 0.62
C VAL A 540 -4.93 6.12 1.59
N PHE A 541 -3.88 5.60 2.24
CA PHE A 541 -3.93 4.45 3.16
C PHE A 541 -3.88 4.85 4.64
N ASN A 542 -3.69 6.14 4.92
CA ASN A 542 -3.24 6.61 6.23
C ASN A 542 -4.36 7.22 7.09
N MET A 543 -5.60 6.86 6.81
CA MET A 543 -6.79 7.33 7.53
C MET A 543 -7.27 6.27 8.53
N ASP A 544 -7.25 6.61 9.81
CA ASP A 544 -8.00 5.83 10.80
C ASP A 544 -9.50 6.12 10.71
N ASP A 545 -10.31 5.40 11.49
CA ASP A 545 -11.76 5.50 11.47
C ASP A 545 -12.26 6.90 11.88
N ALA A 546 -11.58 7.57 12.80
CA ALA A 546 -11.94 8.91 13.24
C ALA A 546 -11.60 9.97 12.17
N HIS A 547 -10.52 9.75 11.42
CA HIS A 547 -10.21 10.54 10.24
C HIS A 547 -11.24 10.29 9.12
N ASP A 548 -11.61 9.03 8.87
CA ASP A 548 -12.59 8.69 7.83
C ASP A 548 -13.98 9.27 8.08
N LEU A 549 -14.50 9.15 9.30
CA LEU A 549 -15.77 9.76 9.69
C LEU A 549 -15.73 10.17 11.16
N SER A 550 -15.64 11.48 11.41
CA SER A 550 -15.72 12.02 12.75
C SER A 550 -17.06 11.69 13.39
N SER A 551 -17.04 11.28 14.66
CA SER A 551 -18.27 11.05 15.44
C SER A 551 -19.18 12.27 15.50
N ALA A 552 -18.64 13.49 15.37
CA ALA A 552 -19.41 14.73 15.32
C ALA A 552 -20.20 14.93 14.01
N LEU A 553 -19.87 14.19 12.95
CA LEU A 553 -20.49 14.30 11.63
C LEU A 553 -21.44 13.13 11.32
N ARG A 554 -21.55 12.14 12.22
CA ARG A 554 -22.22 10.87 11.95
C ARG A 554 -23.75 10.97 11.97
N GLU A 555 -24.30 11.84 12.79
CA GLU A 555 -25.75 12.04 12.91
C GLU A 555 -26.25 13.06 11.87
N VAL A 556 -27.26 12.68 11.10
CA VAL A 556 -27.83 13.49 10.01
C VAL A 556 -29.35 13.63 10.13
N HIS A 557 -29.89 14.69 9.53
CA HIS A 557 -31.33 14.95 9.53
C HIS A 557 -31.81 15.41 8.16
N ALA A 558 -32.86 14.79 7.63
CA ALA A 558 -33.47 15.15 6.35
C ALA A 558 -34.97 15.43 6.49
N THR A 559 -35.54 16.10 5.48
CA THR A 559 -37.00 16.16 5.30
C THR A 559 -37.44 15.01 4.40
N VAL A 560 -38.40 14.22 4.86
CA VAL A 560 -39.00 13.11 4.14
C VAL A 560 -40.37 13.50 3.59
N LEU A 561 -40.60 13.20 2.31
CA LEU A 561 -41.89 13.36 1.65
C LEU A 561 -42.59 12.00 1.56
N VAL A 562 -43.73 11.87 2.25
CA VAL A 562 -44.65 10.75 2.11
C VAL A 562 -45.74 11.16 1.13
N THR A 563 -45.93 10.40 0.04
CA THR A 563 -46.95 10.68 -0.98
C THR A 563 -48.13 9.71 -0.89
N THR A 564 -49.25 10.02 -1.55
CA THR A 564 -50.44 9.15 -1.54
C THR A 564 -50.21 7.94 -2.44
N GLY A 565 -50.12 6.76 -1.81
CA GLY A 565 -50.14 5.46 -2.47
C GLY A 565 -48.83 4.71 -2.35
N GLU A 566 -48.75 3.83 -1.34
CA GLU A 566 -47.96 2.57 -1.35
C GLU A 566 -48.09 1.86 0.01
N THR A 567 -49.32 1.50 0.39
CA THR A 567 -49.59 0.45 1.40
C THR A 567 -50.87 -0.30 1.04
N GLU A 568 -50.97 -0.80 -0.18
CA GLU A 568 -51.77 -1.99 -0.46
C GLU A 568 -50.87 -3.01 -1.17
N GLU A 569 -50.63 -4.13 -0.48
CA GLU A 569 -50.07 -5.40 -0.94
C GLU A 569 -48.64 -5.44 -1.51
N LYS A 570 -47.64 -5.73 -0.66
CA LYS A 570 -46.53 -6.67 -0.96
C LYS A 570 -46.06 -7.41 0.29
N GLU A 571 -46.95 -8.22 0.86
CA GLU A 571 -46.51 -9.54 1.38
C GLU A 571 -46.34 -10.44 0.15
N ASN A 572 -45.20 -11.16 0.07
CA ASN A 572 -44.77 -12.08 -1.00
C ASN A 572 -44.13 -11.48 -2.27
N SER A 573 -42.80 -11.29 -2.25
CA SER A 573 -41.93 -11.98 -3.22
C SER A 573 -40.46 -11.85 -2.83
N ASN A 574 -39.85 -13.00 -2.58
CA ASN A 574 -38.42 -13.21 -2.34
C ASN A 574 -37.57 -12.97 -3.61
N HIS A 575 -36.33 -12.51 -3.39
CA HIS A 575 -35.10 -12.76 -4.17
C HIS A 575 -34.99 -12.26 -5.63
N SER A 576 -34.22 -11.19 -5.84
CA SER A 576 -33.00 -11.22 -6.69
C SER A 576 -32.22 -9.90 -6.55
N LYS A 577 -31.02 -9.92 -5.98
CA LYS A 577 -30.06 -8.80 -6.10
C LYS A 577 -29.41 -8.89 -7.48
N ALA A 578 -29.55 -7.83 -8.28
CA ALA A 578 -28.77 -7.64 -9.50
C ALA A 578 -27.37 -7.14 -9.13
N GLN A 579 -26.35 -7.80 -9.65
CA GLN A 579 -24.94 -7.48 -9.50
C GLN A 579 -24.55 -6.25 -10.34
N PRO A 580 -23.61 -5.41 -9.88
CA PRO A 580 -22.79 -4.62 -10.77
C PRO A 580 -21.75 -5.52 -11.45
N THR A 581 -21.60 -5.39 -12.76
CA THR A 581 -20.52 -5.97 -13.55
C THR A 581 -19.16 -5.43 -13.08
N VAL A 582 -18.24 -6.35 -12.79
CA VAL A 582 -16.81 -6.13 -12.53
C VAL A 582 -16.09 -5.72 -13.81
#